data_AF-A0A8C4XCN3-F1
#
_entry.id   AF-A0A8C4XCN3-F1
#
_cell.length_a   1.000
_cell.length_b   1.000
_cell.length_c   1.000
_cell.angle_alpha   90.00
_cell.angle_beta   90.00
_cell.angle_gamma   90.00
#
_symmetry.space_group_name_H-M   'P 1'
#
loop_
_entity.id
_entity.type
_entity.pdbx_description
1 polymer ?
#
loop_
_entity_poly.entity_id
_entity_poly.type
_entity_poly.pdbx_seq_one_letter_code
_entity_poly.pdbx_strand_id
1 'polypeptide(L)'
;YPLITRTMTTGLVGVNVIPPQPTIKAHTAEACSFSKRKFTPCGSVGVMTYNICENIQNKSNKCLAIMFSVPFDYTYYDNWFGVRILKNDEACNQDLFNKLYYNVEYGFGRKKALEGMISYSGEGIEINAVMSNAAECILKLEIWNENIN
;
A
#
# COMPACT_ATOMS: atom_id res chain seq x y z
N TYR A 1 -16.86 -4.95 -11.69
CA TYR A 1 -16.26 -4.26 -10.53
C TYR A 1 -15.00 -4.99 -10.13
N PRO A 2 -13.91 -4.29 -9.76
CA PRO A 2 -12.62 -4.93 -9.55
C PRO A 2 -12.67 -5.83 -8.32
N LEU A 3 -12.28 -7.08 -8.51
CA LEU A 3 -12.06 -8.09 -7.48
C LEU A 3 -10.57 -8.09 -7.16
N ILE A 4 -10.19 -7.68 -5.95
CA ILE A 4 -8.79 -7.73 -5.53
C ILE A 4 -8.53 -9.15 -5.02
N THR A 5 -7.63 -9.87 -5.67
CA THR A 5 -7.29 -11.24 -5.30
C THR A 5 -5.80 -11.35 -5.04
N ARG A 6 -5.44 -12.20 -4.08
CA ARG A 6 -4.09 -12.55 -3.65
C ARG A 6 -3.31 -11.37 -3.09
N THR A 7 -3.11 -11.40 -1.77
CA THR A 7 -2.13 -10.54 -1.11
C THR A 7 -0.79 -11.25 -0.98
N MET A 8 0.29 -10.52 -1.28
CA MET A 8 1.61 -10.85 -0.76
C MET A 8 2.10 -9.69 0.09
N THR A 9 2.48 -9.98 1.32
CA THR A 9 2.94 -8.96 2.26
C THR A 9 4.36 -9.25 2.65
N THR A 10 5.22 -8.24 2.49
CA THR A 10 6.58 -8.28 2.99
C THR A 10 6.75 -7.15 3.99
N GLY A 11 6.58 -7.52 5.26
CA GLY A 11 6.94 -6.66 6.39
C GLY A 11 8.46 -6.62 6.50
N LEU A 12 9.06 -5.45 6.32
CA LEU A 12 10.52 -5.31 6.36
C LEU A 12 11.00 -5.03 7.77
N VAL A 13 10.26 -4.22 8.53
CA VAL A 13 10.47 -4.00 9.96
C VAL A 13 9.14 -3.94 10.68
N GLY A 14 8.94 -4.83 11.65
CA GLY A 14 7.71 -4.94 12.43
C GLY A 14 7.24 -6.39 12.59
N VAL A 15 6.00 -6.52 13.03
CA VAL A 15 5.24 -7.77 13.19
C VAL A 15 3.86 -7.53 12.59
N ASN A 16 3.37 -8.51 11.82
CA ASN A 16 1.99 -8.51 11.39
C ASN A 16 1.10 -8.92 12.57
N VAL A 17 0.16 -8.03 12.96
CA VAL A 17 -0.78 -8.26 14.07
C VAL A 17 -2.08 -8.83 13.54
N ILE A 18 -2.56 -8.26 12.43
CA ILE A 18 -3.72 -8.74 11.68
C ILE A 18 -3.26 -8.94 10.23
N PRO A 19 -3.26 -10.18 9.71
CA PRO A 19 -2.80 -10.44 8.36
C PRO A 19 -3.76 -9.81 7.36
N PRO A 20 -3.25 -9.28 6.24
CA PRO A 20 -4.11 -8.82 5.18
C PRO A 20 -4.92 -9.97 4.60
N GLN A 21 -6.19 -9.68 4.35
CA GLN A 21 -7.10 -10.67 3.79
C GLN A 21 -6.64 -11.05 2.38
N PRO A 22 -6.56 -12.35 2.07
CA PRO A 22 -6.02 -12.82 0.80
C PRO A 22 -6.88 -12.39 -0.40
N THR A 23 -8.15 -12.08 -0.18
CA THR A 23 -9.08 -11.61 -1.22
C THR A 23 -9.97 -10.53 -0.63
N ILE A 24 -10.12 -9.42 -1.35
CA ILE A 24 -11.03 -8.33 -1.02
C ILE A 24 -12.06 -8.24 -2.14
N LYS A 25 -13.34 -8.42 -1.80
CA LYS A 25 -14.41 -8.39 -2.81
C LYS A 25 -14.69 -6.95 -3.23
N ALA A 26 -15.17 -6.78 -4.46
CA ALA A 26 -15.68 -5.49 -4.91
C ALA A 26 -16.74 -4.96 -3.92
N HIS A 27 -16.71 -3.66 -3.64
CA HIS A 27 -17.63 -2.98 -2.71
C HIS A 27 -17.54 -3.45 -1.25
N THR A 28 -16.46 -4.11 -0.86
CA THR A 28 -16.15 -4.42 0.54
C THR A 28 -14.92 -3.65 0.99
N ALA A 29 -14.86 -3.35 2.28
CA ALA A 29 -13.67 -2.84 2.92
C ALA A 29 -13.08 -3.91 3.82
N GLU A 30 -11.77 -4.08 3.77
CA GLU A 30 -11.02 -5.00 4.62
C GLU A 30 -9.89 -4.24 5.32
N ALA A 31 -9.43 -4.77 6.44
CA ALA A 31 -8.40 -4.15 7.25
C ALA A 31 -7.28 -5.13 7.61
N CYS A 32 -6.08 -4.59 7.81
CA CYS A 32 -4.94 -5.30 8.34
C CYS A 32 -4.15 -4.38 9.26
N SER A 33 -3.27 -4.96 10.08
CA SER A 33 -2.52 -4.20 11.09
C SER A 33 -1.10 -4.71 11.23
N PHE A 34 -0.19 -3.75 11.35
CA PHE A 34 1.23 -3.95 11.54
C PHE A 34 1.67 -3.15 12.75
N SER A 35 2.57 -3.71 13.54
CA SER A 35 3.14 -3.05 14.70
C SER A 35 4.65 -3.19 14.71
N LYS A 36 5.33 -2.28 15.40
CA LYS A 36 6.76 -2.43 15.68
C LYS A 36 7.02 -3.68 16.53
N ARG A 37 8.26 -4.17 16.49
CA ARG A 37 8.70 -5.20 17.43
C ARG A 37 8.81 -4.61 18.83
N LYS A 38 8.27 -5.32 19.84
CA LYS A 38 8.40 -4.93 21.25
C LYS A 38 9.88 -4.83 21.64
N PHE A 39 10.21 -3.88 22.51
CA PHE A 39 11.55 -3.69 23.07
C PHE A 39 12.67 -3.39 22.06
N THR A 40 12.32 -2.91 20.85
CA THR A 40 13.30 -2.44 19.86
C THR A 40 13.04 -0.98 19.54
N PRO A 41 14.05 -0.13 19.32
CA PRO A 41 13.88 1.27 18.88
C PRO A 41 13.55 1.36 17.38
N CYS A 42 12.85 0.37 16.84
CA CYS A 42 12.43 0.32 15.45
C CYS A 42 10.97 0.77 15.30
N GLY A 43 10.67 1.37 14.15
CA GLY A 43 9.31 1.70 13.72
C GLY A 43 8.57 0.50 13.12
N SER A 44 7.55 0.78 12.31
CA SER A 44 6.86 -0.21 11.47
C SER A 44 6.92 0.23 10.02
N VAL A 45 7.61 -0.54 9.17
CA VAL A 45 7.77 -0.22 7.75
C VAL A 45 7.58 -1.49 6.93
N GLY A 46 6.93 -1.34 5.77
CA GLY A 46 6.69 -2.48 4.91
C GLY A 46 6.06 -2.10 3.59
N VAL A 47 5.97 -3.11 2.73
CA VAL A 47 5.24 -3.06 1.48
C VAL A 47 4.31 -4.28 1.40
N MET A 48 3.11 -4.06 0.90
CA MET A 48 2.18 -5.13 0.55
C MET A 48 1.71 -4.95 -0.88
N THR A 49 1.42 -6.06 -1.54
CA THR A 49 0.95 -6.08 -2.91
C THR A 49 -0.35 -6.86 -3.04
N TYR A 50 -1.20 -6.41 -3.94
CA TYR A 50 -2.52 -6.96 -4.21
C TYR A 50 -2.76 -7.04 -5.72
N ASN A 51 -3.14 -8.19 -6.25
CA ASN A 51 -3.51 -8.28 -7.66
C ASN A 51 -4.94 -7.77 -7.88
N ILE A 52 -5.12 -6.87 -8.84
CA ILE A 52 -6.41 -6.30 -9.22
C ILE A 52 -7.01 -7.12 -10.37
N CYS A 53 -7.85 -8.10 -10.07
CA CYS A 53 -8.54 -8.92 -11.07
C CYS A 53 -9.93 -8.38 -11.39
N GLU A 54 -10.47 -8.68 -12.57
CA GLU A 54 -11.90 -8.46 -12.84
C GLU A 54 -12.77 -9.59 -12.29
N ASN A 55 -12.23 -10.82 -12.24
CA ASN A 55 -12.86 -11.98 -11.62
C ASN A 55 -11.80 -12.96 -11.08
N ILE A 56 -12.20 -13.88 -10.21
CA ILE A 56 -11.30 -14.85 -9.54
C ILE A 56 -10.61 -15.80 -10.53
N GLN A 57 -11.19 -16.01 -11.72
CA GLN A 57 -10.66 -16.92 -12.74
C GLN A 57 -9.69 -16.24 -13.72
N ASN A 58 -9.75 -14.92 -13.84
CA ASN A 58 -8.89 -14.13 -14.72
C ASN A 58 -7.57 -13.79 -14.00
N LYS A 59 -6.45 -14.09 -14.66
CA LYS A 59 -5.15 -13.54 -14.25
C LYS A 59 -5.21 -12.02 -14.35
N SER A 60 -4.84 -11.35 -13.27
CA SER A 60 -4.65 -9.90 -13.27
C SER A 60 -3.41 -9.55 -14.10
N ASN A 61 -3.49 -8.45 -14.83
CA ASN A 61 -2.32 -7.78 -15.43
C ASN A 61 -1.87 -6.56 -14.62
N LYS A 62 -2.49 -6.31 -13.45
CA LYS A 62 -2.24 -5.15 -12.58
C LYS A 62 -2.06 -5.57 -11.14
N CYS A 63 -1.00 -5.09 -10.52
CA CYS A 63 -0.73 -5.31 -9.10
C CYS A 63 -0.61 -3.96 -8.40
N LEU A 64 -1.42 -3.73 -7.37
CA LEU A 64 -1.28 -2.57 -6.50
C LEU A 64 -0.21 -2.86 -5.45
N ALA A 65 0.82 -2.02 -5.39
CA ALA A 65 1.74 -1.96 -4.27
C ALA A 65 1.38 -0.81 -3.32
N ILE A 66 1.38 -1.10 -2.03
CA ILE A 66 1.10 -0.16 -0.94
C ILE A 66 2.31 -0.18 0.00
N MET A 67 2.96 0.97 0.15
CA MET A 67 4.07 1.17 1.08
C MET A 67 3.60 2.03 2.26
N PHE A 68 4.04 1.65 3.46
CA PHE A 68 3.93 2.47 4.66
C PHE A 68 5.26 2.49 5.40
N SER A 69 5.57 3.63 6.02
CA SER A 69 6.74 3.82 6.86
C SER A 69 6.37 4.71 8.05
N VAL A 70 6.35 4.11 9.23
CA VAL A 70 6.06 4.76 10.51
C VAL A 70 7.32 4.69 11.35
N PRO A 71 8.04 5.81 11.57
CA PRO A 71 9.28 5.80 12.32
C PRO A 71 9.03 5.60 13.82
N PHE A 72 10.08 5.23 14.54
CA PHE A 72 10.08 5.26 16.01
C PHE A 72 10.33 6.67 16.55
N ASP A 73 11.23 7.41 15.91
CA ASP A 73 11.65 8.76 16.33
C ASP A 73 11.14 9.80 15.33
N TYR A 74 10.23 10.66 15.81
CA TYR A 74 9.64 11.75 15.03
C TYR A 74 10.45 13.05 15.09
N THR A 75 11.56 13.08 15.83
CA THR A 75 12.46 14.25 15.87
C THR A 75 13.10 14.51 14.50
N TYR A 76 13.37 13.42 13.75
CA TYR A 76 14.07 13.48 12.46
C TYR A 76 13.28 12.89 11.29
N TYR A 77 12.21 12.14 11.56
CA TYR A 77 11.49 11.38 10.55
C TYR A 77 9.98 11.63 10.62
N ASP A 78 9.34 11.53 9.47
CA ASP A 78 7.89 11.65 9.31
C ASP A 78 7.27 10.30 8.91
N ASN A 79 5.95 10.19 9.05
CA ASN A 79 5.19 9.12 8.42
C ASN A 79 5.20 9.30 6.90
N TRP A 80 5.51 8.22 6.19
CA TRP A 80 5.43 8.17 4.73
C TRP A 80 4.52 7.05 4.27
N PHE A 81 3.83 7.30 3.17
CA PHE A 81 3.10 6.28 2.45
C PHE A 81 3.24 6.46 0.95
N GLY A 82 3.02 5.37 0.23
CA GLY A 82 3.04 5.39 -1.22
C GLY A 82 2.20 4.30 -1.85
N VAL A 83 1.74 4.57 -3.06
CA VAL A 83 0.95 3.64 -3.86
C VAL A 83 1.49 3.60 -5.28
N ARG A 84 1.48 2.41 -5.89
CA ARG A 84 1.93 2.19 -7.26
C ARG A 84 1.14 1.08 -7.93
N ILE A 85 0.80 1.26 -9.20
CA ILE A 85 0.33 0.18 -10.06
C ILE A 85 1.53 -0.42 -10.80
N LEU A 86 1.71 -1.73 -10.63
CA LEU A 86 2.74 -2.54 -11.25
C LEU A 86 2.11 -3.28 -12.43
N LYS A 87 2.77 -3.23 -13.59
CA LYS A 87 2.36 -3.94 -14.82
C LYS A 87 2.92 -5.35 -14.92
N ASN A 88 3.92 -5.67 -14.11
CA ASN A 88 4.61 -6.96 -14.05
C ASN A 88 4.48 -7.55 -12.64
N ASP A 89 4.73 -8.86 -12.53
CA ASP A 89 4.89 -9.55 -11.24
C ASP A 89 6.23 -9.17 -10.56
N GLU A 90 6.41 -7.88 -10.23
CA GLU A 90 7.52 -7.47 -9.36
C GLU A 90 7.35 -8.13 -7.99
N ALA A 91 8.42 -8.76 -7.50
CA ALA A 91 8.39 -9.43 -6.22
C ALA A 91 8.13 -8.43 -5.09
N CYS A 92 7.19 -8.76 -4.20
CA CYS A 92 6.98 -8.02 -2.96
C CYS A 92 8.18 -8.25 -2.03
N ASN A 93 9.19 -7.37 -2.07
CA ASN A 93 10.44 -7.53 -1.34
C ASN A 93 11.05 -6.18 -0.89
N GLN A 94 12.24 -6.23 -0.29
CA GLN A 94 12.97 -5.03 0.14
C GLN A 94 13.28 -4.08 -1.02
N ASP A 95 13.56 -4.60 -2.22
CA ASP A 95 13.86 -3.78 -3.39
C ASP A 95 12.64 -2.98 -3.82
N LEU A 96 11.45 -3.61 -3.82
CA LEU A 96 10.20 -2.92 -4.10
C LEU A 96 9.95 -1.81 -3.07
N PHE A 97 10.16 -2.07 -1.79
CA PHE A 97 10.05 -1.01 -0.78
C PHE A 97 11.06 0.12 -1.02
N ASN A 98 12.33 -0.18 -1.29
CA ASN A 98 13.34 0.84 -1.53
C ASN A 98 12.96 1.71 -2.74
N LYS A 99 12.45 1.11 -3.81
CA LYS A 99 11.90 1.85 -4.95
C LYS A 99 10.76 2.78 -4.53
N LEU A 100 9.77 2.26 -3.80
CA LEU A 100 8.62 3.06 -3.33
C LEU A 100 9.01 4.08 -2.24
N TYR A 101 10.11 3.89 -1.53
CA TYR A 101 10.50 4.80 -0.46
C TYR A 101 11.42 5.91 -0.96
N TYR A 102 12.38 5.61 -1.85
CA TYR A 102 13.43 6.54 -2.26
C TYR A 102 13.24 7.14 -3.65
N ASN A 103 12.54 6.46 -4.57
CA ASN A 103 12.47 6.92 -5.96
C ASN A 103 11.29 7.87 -6.20
N VAL A 104 11.38 8.62 -7.30
CA VAL A 104 10.28 9.43 -7.84
C VAL A 104 10.12 9.00 -9.30
N GLU A 105 9.14 8.14 -9.58
CA GLU A 105 8.87 7.58 -10.91
C GLU A 105 7.47 7.98 -11.39
N TYR A 106 7.22 7.90 -12.70
CA TYR A 106 5.89 8.16 -13.27
C TYR A 106 4.89 7.05 -12.88
N GLY A 107 3.64 7.43 -12.55
CA GLY A 107 2.62 6.48 -12.07
C GLY A 107 2.81 6.00 -10.63
N PHE A 108 3.72 6.66 -9.90
CA PHE A 108 4.00 6.40 -8.50
C PHE A 108 3.64 7.62 -7.65
N GLY A 109 2.83 7.42 -6.62
CA GLY A 109 2.56 8.44 -5.61
C GLY A 109 3.28 8.11 -4.32
N ARG A 110 4.09 9.05 -3.80
CA ARG A 110 4.65 9.03 -2.44
C ARG A 110 4.40 10.36 -1.78
N LYS A 111 3.97 10.34 -0.53
CA LYS A 111 3.81 11.56 0.26
C LYS A 111 4.15 11.32 1.72
N LYS A 112 4.52 12.39 2.41
CA LYS A 112 4.39 12.42 3.87
C LYS A 112 2.92 12.38 4.25
N ALA A 113 2.58 11.78 5.38
CA ALA A 113 1.21 11.79 5.90
C ALA A 113 0.63 13.22 6.02
N LEU A 114 1.48 14.19 6.34
CA LEU A 114 1.11 15.61 6.47
C LEU A 114 0.85 16.32 5.12
N GLU A 115 1.29 15.76 4.00
CA GLU A 115 1.12 16.34 2.66
C GLU A 115 -0.22 15.96 2.00
N GLY A 116 -1.10 15.29 2.77
CA GLY A 116 -2.47 14.98 2.38
C GLY A 116 -2.58 13.73 1.51
N MET A 117 -3.62 13.70 0.67
CA MET A 117 -4.01 12.53 -0.12
C MET A 117 -3.12 12.35 -1.35
N ILE A 118 -2.86 11.08 -1.70
CA ILE A 118 -2.37 10.66 -3.00
C ILE A 118 -3.58 10.28 -3.85
N SER A 119 -3.68 10.87 -5.04
CA SER A 119 -4.68 10.51 -6.06
C SER A 119 -3.96 10.08 -7.33
N TYR A 120 -4.31 8.90 -7.84
CA TYR A 120 -3.82 8.37 -9.10
C TYR A 120 -5.02 8.01 -9.98
N SER A 121 -4.93 8.37 -11.25
CA SER A 121 -5.88 7.97 -12.30
C SER A 121 -5.04 7.47 -13.46
N GLY A 122 -5.21 6.20 -13.80
CA GLY A 122 -4.67 5.67 -15.03
C GLY A 122 -4.99 4.20 -15.21
N GLU A 123 -4.87 3.73 -16.45
CA GLU A 123 -5.08 2.32 -16.79
C GLU A 123 -6.49 1.82 -16.42
N GLY A 124 -7.53 2.66 -16.47
CA GLY A 124 -8.89 2.24 -16.14
C GLY A 124 -9.18 2.14 -14.65
N ILE A 125 -8.28 2.62 -13.77
CA ILE A 125 -8.47 2.62 -12.32
C ILE A 125 -8.10 3.96 -11.68
N GLU A 126 -8.86 4.31 -10.64
CA GLU A 126 -8.58 5.44 -9.77
C GLU A 126 -8.21 4.95 -8.38
N ILE A 127 -7.22 5.58 -7.76
CA ILE A 127 -6.77 5.25 -6.40
C ILE A 127 -6.69 6.53 -5.60
N ASN A 128 -7.31 6.50 -4.42
CA ASN A 128 -7.18 7.55 -3.42
C ASN A 128 -6.60 6.94 -2.16
N ALA A 129 -5.50 7.48 -1.65
CA ALA A 129 -4.87 7.00 -0.44
C ALA A 129 -4.50 8.17 0.49
N VAL A 130 -4.72 7.98 1.79
CA VAL A 130 -4.39 8.96 2.82
C VAL A 130 -3.89 8.26 4.08
N MET A 131 -2.98 8.89 4.79
CA MET A 131 -2.40 8.37 6.02
C MET A 131 -2.43 9.44 7.11
N SER A 132 -2.72 9.05 8.35
CA SER A 132 -2.55 9.95 9.50
C SER A 132 -1.09 10.01 9.98
N ASN A 133 -0.71 11.14 10.58
CA ASN A 133 0.68 11.44 10.97
C ASN A 133 1.04 11.03 12.41
N ALA A 134 0.20 10.26 13.09
CA ALA A 134 0.44 9.80 14.46
C ALA A 134 1.27 8.49 14.49
N ALA A 135 1.85 8.16 15.65
CA ALA A 135 2.51 6.87 15.88
C ALA A 135 1.55 5.68 15.72
N GLU A 136 0.30 5.85 16.17
CA GLU A 136 -0.82 4.96 15.84
C GLU A 136 -1.51 5.49 14.57
N CYS A 137 -0.89 5.22 13.41
CA CYS A 137 -1.40 5.74 12.15
C CYS A 137 -2.51 4.85 11.57
N ILE A 138 -3.38 5.46 10.77
CA ILE A 138 -4.33 4.76 9.91
C ILE A 138 -4.01 5.18 8.47
N LEU A 139 -3.77 4.19 7.61
CA LEU A 139 -3.72 4.36 6.16
C LEU A 139 -5.04 3.87 5.57
N LYS A 140 -5.76 4.75 4.87
CA LYS A 140 -6.97 4.41 4.13
C LYS A 140 -6.67 4.48 2.64
N LEU A 141 -7.20 3.51 1.90
CA LEU A 141 -7.05 3.44 0.46
C LEU A 141 -8.36 2.99 -0.16
N GLU A 142 -8.75 3.67 -1.22
CA GLU A 142 -9.90 3.32 -2.06
C GLU A 142 -9.43 3.06 -3.49
N ILE A 143 -10.10 2.11 -4.15
CA ILE A 143 -9.86 1.78 -5.55
C ILE A 143 -11.20 1.82 -6.26
N TRP A 144 -11.24 2.55 -7.36
CA TRP A 144 -12.39 2.67 -8.24
C TRP A 144 -11.99 2.28 -9.66
N ASN A 145 -12.98 1.91 -10.47
CA ASN A 145 -12.78 1.90 -11.91
C ASN A 145 -12.81 3.36 -12.38
N GLU A 146 -11.94 3.73 -13.32
CA GLU A 146 -12.09 5.01 -14.02
C GLU A 146 -13.44 5.02 -14.73
N ASN A 147 -14.18 6.12 -14.58
CA ASN A 147 -15.39 6.32 -15.36
C ASN A 147 -15.00 6.58 -16.82
N ILE A 148 -15.18 5.57 -17.67
CA ILE A 148 -15.19 5.77 -19.11
C ILE A 148 -16.57 6.35 -19.44
N ASN A 149 -16.64 7.66 -19.63
CA ASN A 149 -17.80 8.32 -20.23
C ASN A 149 -17.93 7.94 -21.70
#